data_AF-A0A4R6J729-F1
#
_entry.id   AF-A0A4R6J729-F1
#
_cell.length_a   1.000
_cell.length_b   1.000
_cell.length_c   1.000
_cell.angle_alpha   90.00
_cell.angle_beta   90.00
_cell.angle_gamma   90.00
#
_symmetry.space_group_name_H-M   'P 1'
#
loop_
_entity.id
_entity.type
_entity.pdbx_description
1 polymer ?
#
loop_
_entity_poly.entity_id
_entity_poly.type
_entity_poly.pdbx_seq_one_letter_code
_entity_poly.pdbx_strand_id
1 'polypeptide(L)'
;MTARAEAELRRLETAVTAIAANLVDLDDNPARKELDKTRLTGRTAAAWADATAALTELWDGYRLLTEVITRAQQLRDLKRPSDAERAQLRHEVLGASITLSVEVVPLAQRGLLGPGQVHTTCTPAQLLSAMEAAFATAVGVATRAGAAWDRLLPAAAEAATALETVRGLTRQSGGSTATIDQADRLLGQFTATLATDPLGVREADLTAVRSLIERADAERTSAGELREVLTQRLADAHRLAAELVAATDEAHAAAGKADGRFPPHEIAAVPAGDLRPDLAAIDALAAAGHWPLISARLSDWNRRARERLTTLREGAAHNGGLLAARNELRGRFDAYQAKALRRGLAEHPQLSPPALAAREALYVAPCDLAAARRAVNAYQDALTATIAKDGR
;
A
#
# COMPACT_ATOMS: atom_id res chain seq x y z
N MET A 1 24.47 72.10 -22.43
CA MET A 1 25.08 70.76 -22.62
C MET A 1 25.68 70.18 -21.34
N THR A 2 26.21 70.98 -20.40
CA THR A 2 26.67 70.58 -19.06
C THR A 2 25.55 69.98 -18.19
N ALA A 3 24.32 70.50 -18.27
CA ALA A 3 23.17 70.00 -17.50
C ALA A 3 22.85 68.51 -17.70
N ARG A 4 23.12 67.94 -18.89
CA ARG A 4 22.90 66.50 -19.18
C ARG A 4 23.91 65.62 -18.45
N ALA A 5 25.18 66.04 -18.38
CA ALA A 5 26.22 65.31 -17.68
C ALA A 5 26.01 65.36 -16.15
N GLU A 6 25.57 66.51 -15.62
CA GLU A 6 25.22 66.65 -14.20
C GLU A 6 23.99 65.81 -13.82
N ALA A 7 22.98 65.75 -14.68
CA ALA A 7 21.81 64.90 -14.45
C ALA A 7 22.19 63.42 -14.43
N GLU A 8 23.06 62.99 -15.36
CA GLU A 8 23.52 61.60 -15.38
C GLU A 8 24.43 61.27 -14.19
N LEU A 9 25.29 62.20 -13.75
CA LEU A 9 26.09 62.02 -12.53
C LEU A 9 25.20 61.79 -11.29
N ARG A 10 24.15 62.61 -11.10
CA ARG A 10 23.18 62.42 -10.01
C ARG A 10 22.45 61.08 -10.10
N ARG A 11 22.12 60.63 -11.31
CA ARG A 11 21.51 59.32 -11.55
C ARG A 11 22.44 58.19 -11.14
N LEU A 12 23.73 58.26 -11.51
CA LEU A 12 24.74 57.27 -11.14
C LEU A 12 25.00 57.24 -9.62
N GLU A 13 25.05 58.41 -8.95
CA GLU A 13 25.15 58.50 -7.48
C GLU A 13 23.98 57.80 -6.78
N THR A 14 22.76 58.02 -7.28
CA THR A 14 21.55 57.36 -6.77
C THR A 14 21.60 55.85 -7.03
N ALA A 15 22.04 55.44 -8.23
CA ALA A 15 22.15 54.04 -8.60
C ALA A 15 23.17 53.28 -7.72
N VAL A 16 24.35 53.85 -7.45
CA VAL A 16 25.36 53.24 -6.58
C VAL A 16 24.84 53.04 -5.15
N THR A 17 24.10 54.01 -4.63
CA THR A 17 23.47 53.89 -3.30
C THR A 17 22.47 52.74 -3.26
N ALA A 18 21.63 52.61 -4.31
CA ALA A 18 20.67 51.52 -4.42
C ALA A 18 21.34 50.15 -4.61
N ILE A 19 22.41 50.08 -5.41
CA ILE A 19 23.20 48.86 -5.61
C ILE A 19 23.81 48.40 -4.29
N ALA A 20 24.40 49.32 -3.52
CA ALA A 20 25.01 49.00 -2.22
C ALA A 20 23.98 48.39 -1.26
N ALA A 21 22.77 48.96 -1.18
CA ALA A 21 21.69 48.40 -0.36
C ALA A 21 21.27 47.00 -0.82
N ASN A 22 21.05 46.80 -2.13
CA ASN A 22 20.65 45.51 -2.68
C ASN A 22 21.73 44.43 -2.51
N LEU A 23 23.02 44.80 -2.56
CA LEU A 23 24.13 43.88 -2.30
C LEU A 23 24.14 43.41 -0.84
N VAL A 24 23.85 44.30 0.11
CA VAL A 24 23.71 43.94 1.53
C VAL A 24 22.50 43.01 1.74
N ASP A 25 21.36 43.31 1.11
CA ASP A 25 20.17 42.47 1.22
C ASP A 25 20.40 41.07 0.60
N LEU A 26 21.12 41.00 -0.51
CA LEU A 26 21.56 39.73 -1.09
C LEU A 26 22.54 39.02 -0.15
N ASP A 27 23.46 39.77 0.47
CA ASP A 27 24.39 39.21 1.44
C ASP A 27 23.68 38.57 2.63
N ASP A 28 22.58 39.19 3.06
CA ASP A 28 21.76 38.73 4.17
C ASP A 28 20.75 37.64 3.83
N ASN A 29 20.60 37.31 2.55
CA ASN A 29 19.67 36.28 2.10
C ASN A 29 20.01 34.89 2.71
N PRO A 30 19.05 34.25 3.40
CA PRO A 30 19.30 32.98 4.08
C PRO A 30 19.63 31.84 3.10
N ALA A 31 18.97 31.79 1.95
CA ALA A 31 19.21 30.74 0.95
C ALA A 31 20.62 30.85 0.37
N ARG A 32 21.12 32.07 0.13
CA ARG A 32 22.52 32.29 -0.24
C ARG A 32 23.48 31.82 0.85
N LYS A 33 23.25 32.24 2.11
CA LYS A 33 24.11 31.85 3.24
C LYS A 33 24.18 30.33 3.39
N GLU A 34 23.10 29.60 3.12
CA GLU A 34 23.10 28.14 3.14
C GLU A 34 23.82 27.52 1.93
N LEU A 35 23.70 28.10 0.73
CA LEU A 35 24.47 27.69 -0.45
C LEU A 35 25.98 27.83 -0.23
N ASP A 36 26.43 28.89 0.43
CA ASP A 36 27.86 29.13 0.71
C ASP A 36 28.45 28.19 1.76
N LYS A 37 27.65 27.75 2.74
CA LYS A 37 28.10 26.81 3.78
C LYS A 37 28.14 25.37 3.30
N THR A 38 27.28 25.03 2.35
CA THR A 38 27.04 23.64 1.96
C THR A 38 28.00 23.23 0.85
N ARG A 39 28.51 22.00 0.91
CA ARG A 39 29.26 21.42 -0.22
C ARG A 39 28.30 21.04 -1.34
N LEU A 40 28.04 21.97 -2.25
CA LEU A 40 27.10 21.80 -3.35
C LEU A 40 27.59 20.75 -4.35
N THR A 41 26.64 20.05 -4.98
CA THR A 41 26.91 19.10 -6.06
C THR A 41 26.00 19.33 -7.27
N GLY A 42 26.29 18.65 -8.38
CA GLY A 42 25.42 18.58 -9.54
C GLY A 42 25.04 19.94 -10.16
N ARG A 43 23.74 20.16 -10.39
CA ARG A 43 23.25 21.34 -11.11
C ARG A 43 23.34 22.60 -10.27
N THR A 44 23.07 22.50 -8.97
CA THR A 44 23.23 23.63 -8.05
C THR A 44 24.69 24.07 -7.96
N ALA A 45 25.66 23.14 -7.91
CA ALA A 45 27.07 23.51 -7.90
C ALA A 45 27.49 24.30 -9.14
N ALA A 46 27.10 23.85 -10.34
CA ALA A 46 27.40 24.55 -11.57
C ALA A 46 26.74 25.95 -11.60
N ALA A 47 25.45 26.02 -11.29
CA ALA A 47 24.72 27.29 -11.27
C ALA A 47 25.26 28.27 -10.19
N TRP A 48 25.71 27.75 -9.04
CA TRP A 48 26.27 28.59 -7.98
C TRP A 48 27.69 29.06 -8.28
N ALA A 49 28.49 28.26 -8.97
CA ALA A 49 29.80 28.68 -9.47
C ALA A 49 29.66 29.84 -10.47
N ASP A 50 28.72 29.74 -11.41
CA ASP A 50 28.42 30.81 -12.36
C ASP A 50 27.91 32.06 -11.63
N ALA A 51 27.03 31.90 -10.64
CA ALA A 51 26.54 33.01 -9.82
C ALA A 51 27.66 33.67 -9.00
N THR A 52 28.61 32.90 -8.47
CA THR A 52 29.74 33.43 -7.68
C THR A 52 30.72 34.20 -8.57
N ALA A 53 30.97 33.71 -9.79
CA ALA A 53 31.75 34.44 -10.79
C ALA A 53 31.06 35.76 -11.15
N ALA A 54 29.75 35.73 -11.42
CA ALA A 54 28.95 36.94 -11.68
C ALA A 54 28.97 37.92 -10.49
N LEU A 55 28.93 37.42 -9.25
CA LEU A 55 29.06 38.28 -8.06
C LEU A 55 30.44 38.93 -7.96
N THR A 56 31.49 38.24 -8.35
CA THR A 56 32.85 38.81 -8.38
C THR A 56 32.94 39.93 -9.42
N GLU A 57 32.42 39.68 -10.63
CA GLU A 57 32.32 40.71 -11.68
C GLU A 57 31.47 41.92 -11.25
N LEU A 58 30.39 41.67 -10.49
CA LEU A 58 29.53 42.71 -9.92
C LEU A 58 30.29 43.60 -8.93
N TRP A 59 31.09 43.02 -8.03
CA TRP A 59 31.91 43.76 -7.08
C TRP A 59 33.03 44.56 -7.77
N ASP A 60 33.68 43.98 -8.78
CA ASP A 60 34.67 44.68 -9.60
C ASP A 60 34.03 45.86 -10.35
N GLY A 61 32.84 45.66 -10.92
CA GLY A 61 32.04 46.70 -11.55
C GLY A 61 31.65 47.81 -10.57
N TYR A 62 31.22 47.46 -9.36
CA TYR A 62 30.89 48.43 -8.31
C TYR A 62 32.08 49.31 -7.94
N ARG A 63 33.27 48.71 -7.80
CA ARG A 63 34.52 49.46 -7.54
C ARG A 63 34.83 50.43 -8.68
N LEU A 64 34.81 49.95 -9.93
CA LEU A 64 35.07 50.77 -11.12
C LEU A 64 34.07 51.92 -11.28
N LEU A 65 32.78 51.66 -11.02
CA LEU A 65 31.73 52.68 -11.08
C LEU A 65 31.94 53.76 -10.01
N THR A 66 32.30 53.36 -8.79
CA THR A 66 32.60 54.29 -7.68
C THR A 66 33.81 55.17 -7.98
N GLU A 67 34.86 54.61 -8.59
CA GLU A 67 36.04 55.37 -9.04
C GLU A 67 35.69 56.43 -10.10
N VAL A 68 34.83 56.09 -11.06
CA VAL A 68 34.37 57.02 -12.11
C VAL A 68 33.54 58.15 -11.51
N ILE A 69 32.62 57.83 -10.60
CA ILE A 69 31.81 58.83 -9.90
C ILE A 69 32.70 59.76 -9.06
N THR A 70 33.68 59.22 -8.35
CA THR A 70 34.64 60.02 -7.56
C THR A 70 35.42 60.98 -8.45
N ARG A 71 35.93 60.51 -9.60
CA ARG A 71 36.61 61.37 -10.60
C ARG A 71 35.68 62.45 -11.16
N ALA A 72 34.44 62.09 -11.49
CA ALA A 72 33.44 63.04 -11.98
C ALA A 72 33.05 64.10 -10.92
N GLN A 73 32.96 63.72 -9.65
CA GLN A 73 32.72 64.64 -8.52
C GLN A 73 33.89 65.62 -8.34
N GLN A 74 35.13 65.15 -8.40
CA GLN A 74 36.31 66.01 -8.32
C GLN A 74 36.32 67.07 -9.43
N LEU A 75 35.94 66.69 -10.66
CA LEU A 75 35.83 67.62 -11.79
C LEU A 75 34.65 68.60 -11.66
N ARG A 76 33.54 68.17 -11.03
CA ARG A 76 32.39 69.02 -10.72
C ARG A 76 32.70 70.09 -9.68
N ASP A 77 33.48 69.74 -8.66
CA ASP A 77 33.73 70.60 -7.49
C ASP A 77 34.80 71.70 -7.76
N LEU A 78 35.34 71.75 -8.99
CA LEU A 78 36.24 72.81 -9.44
C LEU A 78 35.51 74.16 -9.56
N LYS A 79 36.01 75.21 -8.88
CA LYS A 79 35.39 76.55 -8.84
C LYS A 79 35.37 77.28 -10.20
N ARG A 80 36.28 76.97 -11.14
CA ARG A 80 36.37 77.58 -12.48
C ARG A 80 36.84 76.55 -13.52
N PRO A 81 35.95 75.67 -14.02
CA PRO A 81 36.33 74.62 -14.94
C PRO A 81 36.58 75.18 -16.35
N SER A 82 37.72 74.82 -16.92
CA SER A 82 38.07 74.99 -18.34
C SER A 82 37.16 74.14 -19.24
N ASP A 83 37.09 74.49 -20.52
CA ASP A 83 36.31 73.71 -21.48
C ASP A 83 36.84 72.28 -21.68
N ALA A 84 38.14 72.06 -21.46
CA ALA A 84 38.75 70.73 -21.44
C ALA A 84 38.24 69.90 -20.25
N GLU A 85 38.18 70.47 -19.05
CA GLU A 85 37.64 69.80 -17.86
C GLU A 85 36.14 69.49 -17.99
N ARG A 86 35.38 70.39 -18.63
CA ARG A 86 33.96 70.13 -18.97
C ARG A 86 33.79 69.05 -20.05
N ALA A 87 34.74 68.91 -20.96
CA ALA A 87 34.76 67.80 -21.92
C ALA A 87 35.12 66.49 -21.23
N GLN A 88 36.08 66.50 -20.31
CA GLN A 88 36.45 65.34 -19.50
C GLN A 88 35.28 64.85 -18.65
N LEU A 89 34.59 65.74 -17.92
CA LEU A 89 33.40 65.38 -17.13
C LEU A 89 32.33 64.70 -18.00
N ARG A 90 32.11 65.19 -19.22
CA ARG A 90 31.17 64.56 -20.17
C ARG A 90 31.65 63.18 -20.60
N HIS A 91 32.94 63.02 -20.87
CA HIS A 91 33.51 61.74 -21.26
C HIS A 91 33.44 60.72 -20.12
N GLU A 92 33.73 61.12 -18.87
CA GLU A 92 33.65 60.25 -17.70
C GLU A 92 32.24 59.69 -17.47
N VAL A 93 31.21 60.51 -17.66
CA VAL A 93 29.82 60.14 -17.32
C VAL A 93 29.04 59.55 -18.51
N LEU A 94 29.29 60.03 -19.73
CA LEU A 94 28.52 59.64 -20.93
C LEU A 94 29.36 58.86 -21.97
N GLY A 95 30.68 58.88 -21.84
CA GLY A 95 31.62 58.24 -22.75
C GLY A 95 32.12 56.89 -22.25
N ALA A 96 32.94 56.22 -23.06
CA ALA A 96 33.59 54.96 -22.71
C ALA A 96 34.82 55.21 -21.82
N SER A 97 34.57 55.64 -20.58
CA SER A 97 35.57 56.07 -19.60
C SER A 97 36.10 54.96 -18.70
N ILE A 98 35.45 53.81 -18.70
CA ILE A 98 35.76 52.68 -17.82
C ILE A 98 36.60 51.69 -18.60
N THR A 99 37.81 51.38 -18.12
CA THR A 99 38.66 50.36 -18.71
C THR A 99 38.45 49.04 -17.97
N LEU A 100 37.86 48.05 -18.64
CA LEU A 100 37.56 46.73 -18.09
C LEU A 100 38.78 45.80 -18.11
N SER A 101 39.56 45.84 -19.19
CA SER A 101 40.76 45.03 -19.33
C SER A 101 41.78 45.69 -20.26
N VAL A 102 43.05 45.34 -20.06
CA VAL A 102 44.17 45.76 -20.90
C VAL A 102 44.94 44.51 -21.31
N GLU A 103 44.82 44.12 -22.58
CA GLU A 103 45.51 42.95 -23.11
C GLU A 103 46.78 43.38 -23.85
N VAL A 104 47.92 42.84 -23.43
CA VAL A 104 49.20 43.13 -24.10
C VAL A 104 49.31 42.23 -25.33
N VAL A 105 49.22 42.81 -26.51
CA VAL A 105 49.38 42.07 -27.77
C VAL A 105 50.84 41.64 -27.90
N PRO A 106 51.17 40.34 -28.02
CA PRO A 106 52.54 39.88 -28.21
C PRO A 106 53.17 40.46 -29.47
N LEU A 107 54.48 40.76 -29.46
CA LEU A 107 55.18 41.40 -30.58
C LEU A 107 54.99 40.66 -31.92
N ALA A 108 54.92 39.33 -31.89
CA ALA A 108 54.69 38.48 -33.06
C ALA A 108 53.30 38.66 -33.72
N GLN A 109 52.34 39.21 -32.99
CA GLN A 109 50.98 39.50 -33.46
C GLN A 109 50.74 41.00 -33.69
N ARG A 110 51.77 41.85 -33.51
CA ARG A 110 51.70 43.29 -33.79
C ARG A 110 52.07 43.58 -35.24
N GLY A 111 51.23 44.37 -35.92
CA GLY A 111 51.65 45.08 -37.13
C GLY A 111 52.57 46.26 -36.80
N LEU A 112 53.35 46.75 -37.78
CA LEU A 112 54.31 47.86 -37.60
C LEU A 112 53.67 49.15 -37.04
N LEU A 113 52.36 49.34 -37.27
CA LEU A 113 51.54 50.47 -36.75
C LEU A 113 50.43 49.99 -35.78
N GLY A 114 50.43 48.72 -35.38
CA GLY A 114 49.40 48.15 -34.51
C GLY A 114 49.60 48.57 -33.04
N PRO A 115 48.51 48.77 -32.28
CA PRO A 115 48.61 49.13 -30.87
C PRO A 115 49.24 47.98 -30.07
N GLY A 116 50.11 48.32 -29.12
CA GLY A 116 50.78 47.32 -28.27
C GLY A 116 49.89 46.76 -27.16
N GLN A 117 48.75 47.41 -26.92
CA GLN A 117 47.75 47.05 -25.92
C GLN A 117 46.35 47.23 -26.52
N VAL A 118 45.44 46.29 -26.24
CA VAL A 118 44.02 46.44 -26.54
C VAL A 118 43.31 46.77 -25.24
N HIS A 119 42.66 47.93 -25.19
CA HIS A 119 41.84 48.34 -24.05
C HIS A 119 40.39 47.98 -24.35
N THR A 120 39.77 47.17 -23.49
CA THR A 120 38.32 46.99 -23.52
C THR A 120 37.71 48.06 -22.66
N THR A 121 37.02 49.04 -23.27
CA THR A 121 36.37 50.14 -22.57
C THR A 121 34.85 50.06 -22.63
N CYS A 122 34.17 50.43 -21.56
CA CYS A 122 32.71 50.52 -21.54
C CYS A 122 32.23 51.87 -20.98
N THR A 123 30.99 52.20 -21.28
CA THR A 123 30.29 53.35 -20.68
C THR A 123 29.73 52.98 -19.30
N PRO A 124 29.51 53.95 -18.39
CA PRO A 124 28.86 53.68 -17.10
C PRO A 124 27.49 52.98 -17.24
N ALA A 125 26.71 53.30 -18.27
CA ALA A 125 25.43 52.66 -18.54
C ALA A 125 25.56 51.18 -18.96
N GLN A 126 26.58 50.85 -19.75
CA GLN A 126 26.87 49.46 -20.14
C GLN A 126 27.37 48.65 -18.94
N LEU A 127 28.23 49.23 -18.10
CA LEU A 127 28.67 48.59 -16.87
C LEU A 127 27.48 48.33 -15.92
N LEU A 128 26.61 49.32 -15.73
CA LEU A 128 25.41 49.18 -14.90
C LEU A 128 24.50 48.06 -15.42
N SER A 129 24.30 47.95 -16.73
CA SER A 129 23.51 46.87 -17.33
C SER A 129 24.14 45.49 -17.14
N ALA A 130 25.47 45.38 -17.24
CA ALA A 130 26.19 44.13 -16.96
C ALA A 130 26.09 43.74 -15.48
N MET A 131 26.24 44.71 -14.57
CA MET A 131 26.06 44.54 -13.14
C MET A 131 24.63 44.08 -12.80
N GLU A 132 23.61 44.67 -13.41
CA GLU A 132 22.21 44.26 -13.22
C GLU A 132 21.97 42.82 -13.66
N ALA A 133 22.52 42.41 -14.81
CA ALA A 133 22.44 41.03 -15.29
C ALA A 133 23.17 40.03 -14.36
N ALA A 134 24.34 40.40 -13.85
CA ALA A 134 25.10 39.60 -12.90
C ALA A 134 24.34 39.44 -11.56
N PHE A 135 23.78 40.52 -11.04
CA PHE A 135 22.93 40.50 -9.84
C PHE A 135 21.70 39.63 -10.03
N ALA A 136 20.99 39.78 -11.15
CA ALA A 136 19.81 38.96 -11.47
C ALA A 136 20.14 37.46 -11.55
N THR A 137 21.32 37.11 -12.06
CA THR A 137 21.79 35.71 -12.11
C THR A 137 21.98 35.14 -10.71
N ALA A 138 22.68 35.86 -9.84
CA ALA A 138 22.96 35.40 -8.47
C ALA A 138 21.69 35.28 -7.62
N VAL A 139 20.83 36.31 -7.66
CA VAL A 139 19.52 36.29 -6.99
C VAL A 139 18.66 35.15 -7.54
N GLY A 140 18.62 34.98 -8.85
CA GLY A 140 17.83 33.93 -9.51
C GLY A 140 18.20 32.53 -9.04
N VAL A 141 19.49 32.22 -8.88
CA VAL A 141 19.95 30.93 -8.37
C VAL A 141 19.57 30.75 -6.90
N ALA A 142 19.85 31.74 -6.05
CA ALA A 142 19.53 31.69 -4.62
C ALA A 142 18.03 31.54 -4.35
N THR A 143 17.19 32.31 -5.04
CA THR A 143 15.72 32.24 -4.90
C THR A 143 15.18 30.90 -5.39
N ARG A 144 15.69 30.36 -6.50
CA ARG A 144 15.24 29.04 -6.99
C ARG A 144 15.63 27.90 -6.04
N ALA A 145 16.84 27.95 -5.49
CA ALA A 145 17.28 26.97 -4.49
C ALA A 145 16.46 27.08 -3.20
N GLY A 146 16.24 28.30 -2.71
CA GLY A 146 15.37 28.57 -1.55
C GLY A 146 13.94 28.04 -1.75
N ALA A 147 13.32 28.37 -2.88
CA ALA A 147 11.97 27.88 -3.20
C ALA A 147 11.90 26.35 -3.33
N ALA A 148 12.97 25.72 -3.82
CA ALA A 148 13.06 24.26 -3.86
C ALA A 148 13.11 23.66 -2.44
N TRP A 149 13.91 24.23 -1.53
CA TRP A 149 13.95 23.79 -0.13
C TRP A 149 12.63 24.02 0.60
N ASP A 150 12.06 25.23 0.52
CA ASP A 150 10.81 25.59 1.19
C ASP A 150 9.65 24.66 0.81
N ARG A 151 9.64 24.20 -0.44
CA ARG A 151 8.60 23.30 -0.95
C ARG A 151 8.90 21.83 -0.67
N LEU A 152 10.15 21.38 -0.86
CA LEU A 152 10.48 19.95 -0.85
C LEU A 152 10.87 19.43 0.52
N LEU A 153 11.40 20.27 1.43
CA LEU A 153 11.73 19.84 2.79
C LEU A 153 10.48 19.43 3.58
N PRO A 154 9.39 20.23 3.65
CA PRO A 154 8.17 19.79 4.33
C PRO A 154 7.58 18.54 3.68
N ALA A 155 7.55 18.49 2.34
CA ALA A 155 7.00 17.37 1.59
C ALA A 155 7.76 16.05 1.82
N ALA A 156 9.08 16.12 2.01
CA ALA A 156 9.92 14.97 2.38
C ALA A 156 9.73 14.58 3.85
N ALA A 157 9.57 15.54 4.76
CA ALA A 157 9.27 15.28 6.17
C ALA A 157 7.91 14.57 6.34
N GLU A 158 6.88 15.02 5.62
CA GLU A 158 5.57 14.35 5.56
C GLU A 158 5.69 12.91 5.07
N ALA A 159 6.46 12.68 4.00
CA ALA A 159 6.73 11.33 3.50
C ALA A 159 7.46 10.46 4.52
N ALA A 160 8.40 11.03 5.29
CA ALA A 160 9.11 10.33 6.37
C ALA A 160 8.15 9.93 7.51
N THR A 161 7.26 10.83 7.92
CA THR A 161 6.23 10.54 8.94
C THR A 161 5.25 9.46 8.45
N ALA A 162 4.80 9.53 7.20
CA ALA A 162 3.93 8.51 6.61
C ALA A 162 4.61 7.15 6.56
N LEU A 163 5.89 7.11 6.15
CA LEU A 163 6.69 5.90 6.11
C LEU A 163 6.84 5.26 7.49
N GLU A 164 7.14 6.05 8.53
CA GLU A 164 7.29 5.50 9.89
C GLU A 164 5.94 5.00 10.44
N THR A 165 4.83 5.66 10.08
CA THR A 165 3.48 5.21 10.44
C THR A 165 3.21 3.83 9.84
N VAL A 166 3.42 3.66 8.52
CA VAL A 166 3.23 2.37 7.84
C VAL A 166 4.18 1.31 8.38
N ARG A 167 5.44 1.66 8.70
CA ARG A 167 6.41 0.77 9.36
C ARG A 167 5.94 0.31 10.73
N GLY A 168 5.39 1.21 11.55
CA GLY A 168 4.81 0.89 12.86
C GLY A 168 3.66 -0.11 12.74
N LEU A 169 2.71 0.14 11.84
CA LEU A 169 1.55 -0.73 11.60
C LEU A 169 1.96 -2.10 11.03
N THR A 170 2.96 -2.13 10.15
CA THR A 170 3.47 -3.38 9.54
C THR A 170 4.17 -4.26 10.58
N ARG A 171 4.93 -3.66 11.51
CA ARG A 171 5.55 -4.39 12.64
C ARG A 171 4.52 -5.05 13.55
N GLN A 172 3.41 -4.37 13.84
CA GLN A 172 2.33 -4.91 14.67
C GLN A 172 1.58 -6.05 13.98
N SER A 173 1.46 -6.01 12.65
CA SER A 173 0.74 -7.02 11.87
C SER A 173 1.62 -8.19 11.41
N GLY A 174 2.95 -8.07 11.47
CA GLY A 174 3.90 -9.08 10.99
C GLY A 174 4.01 -9.14 9.47
N GLY A 175 3.76 -8.02 8.79
CA GLY A 175 3.79 -7.93 7.31
C GLY A 175 5.22 -7.80 6.73
N SER A 176 5.31 -7.88 5.40
CA SER A 176 6.57 -7.71 4.67
C SER A 176 7.09 -6.27 4.75
N THR A 177 8.39 -6.11 4.99
CA THR A 177 9.05 -4.79 5.03
C THR A 177 9.70 -4.38 3.71
N ALA A 178 9.74 -5.26 2.70
CA ALA A 178 10.54 -5.03 1.49
C ALA A 178 10.19 -3.70 0.75
N THR A 179 8.89 -3.41 0.60
CA THR A 179 8.41 -2.16 -0.02
C THR A 179 8.74 -0.94 0.86
N ILE A 180 8.64 -1.08 2.18
CA ILE A 180 8.97 -0.04 3.18
C ILE A 180 10.47 0.28 3.13
N ASP A 181 11.32 -0.75 3.10
CA ASP A 181 12.77 -0.60 3.05
C ASP A 181 13.21 0.04 1.72
N GLN A 182 12.50 -0.24 0.63
CA GLN A 182 12.72 0.43 -0.65
C GLN A 182 12.35 1.92 -0.59
N ALA A 183 11.18 2.24 -0.02
CA ALA A 183 10.74 3.63 0.15
C ALA A 183 11.72 4.42 1.04
N ASP A 184 12.20 3.81 2.13
CA ASP A 184 13.18 4.39 3.05
C ASP A 184 14.49 4.75 2.35
N ARG A 185 15.06 3.81 1.58
CA ARG A 185 16.29 4.05 0.81
C ARG A 185 16.12 5.18 -0.19
N LEU A 186 15.01 5.21 -0.94
CA LEU A 186 14.76 6.25 -1.93
C LEU A 186 14.52 7.62 -1.27
N LEU A 187 13.84 7.66 -0.12
CA LEU A 187 13.65 8.89 0.64
C LEU A 187 14.98 9.40 1.22
N GLY A 188 15.84 8.52 1.71
CA GLY A 188 17.19 8.87 2.16
C GLY A 188 18.06 9.43 1.03
N GLN A 189 17.99 8.83 -0.16
CA GLN A 189 18.68 9.34 -1.36
C GLN A 189 18.13 10.70 -1.80
N PHE A 190 16.81 10.86 -1.79
CA PHE A 190 16.14 12.11 -2.14
C PHE A 190 16.53 13.24 -1.18
N THR A 191 16.48 13.01 0.14
CA THR A 191 16.82 14.01 1.15
C THR A 191 18.31 14.38 1.12
N ALA A 192 19.21 13.41 0.91
CA ALA A 192 20.64 13.67 0.74
C ALA A 192 20.93 14.51 -0.52
N THR A 193 20.21 14.26 -1.61
CA THR A 193 20.32 15.05 -2.85
C THR A 193 19.74 16.44 -2.64
N LEU A 194 18.58 16.58 -1.99
CA LEU A 194 17.96 17.88 -1.70
C LEU A 194 18.84 18.77 -0.82
N ALA A 195 19.61 18.18 0.10
CA ALA A 195 20.56 18.92 0.93
C ALA A 195 21.72 19.52 0.12
N THR A 196 22.15 18.89 -0.98
CA THR A 196 23.38 19.27 -1.70
C THR A 196 23.17 19.78 -3.13
N ASP A 197 22.07 19.42 -3.78
CA ASP A 197 21.70 19.79 -5.14
C ASP A 197 20.18 20.05 -5.28
N PRO A 198 19.63 21.10 -4.63
CA PRO A 198 18.19 21.40 -4.70
C PRO A 198 17.66 21.68 -6.12
N LEU A 199 18.49 22.16 -7.04
CA LEU A 199 18.11 22.43 -8.44
C LEU A 199 18.18 21.18 -9.33
N GLY A 200 18.90 20.13 -8.90
CA GLY A 200 19.00 18.84 -9.58
C GLY A 200 17.96 17.81 -9.13
N VAL A 201 17.29 18.04 -8.00
CA VAL A 201 16.23 17.14 -7.49
C VAL A 201 15.04 17.07 -8.45
N ARG A 202 14.54 15.86 -8.69
CA ARG A 202 13.32 15.62 -9.45
C ARG A 202 12.15 15.34 -8.50
N GLU A 203 11.08 16.12 -8.62
CA GLU A 203 9.85 15.90 -7.83
C GLU A 203 9.27 14.49 -8.02
N ALA A 204 9.45 13.91 -9.21
CA ALA A 204 9.05 12.54 -9.52
C ALA A 204 9.66 11.48 -8.59
N ASP A 205 10.85 11.74 -8.02
CA ASP A 205 11.48 10.80 -7.08
C ASP A 205 10.75 10.77 -5.75
N LEU A 206 10.27 11.93 -5.27
CA LEU A 206 9.43 12.01 -4.08
C LEU A 206 8.04 11.40 -4.34
N THR A 207 7.48 11.61 -5.53
CA THR A 207 6.23 10.94 -5.94
C THR A 207 6.41 9.42 -5.92
N ALA A 208 7.52 8.89 -6.43
CA ALA A 208 7.81 7.46 -6.40
C ALA A 208 7.91 6.91 -4.96
N VAL A 209 8.52 7.66 -4.03
CA VAL A 209 8.52 7.31 -2.60
C VAL A 209 7.09 7.24 -2.06
N ARG A 210 6.26 8.24 -2.33
CA ARG A 210 4.85 8.28 -1.88
C ARG A 210 4.05 7.08 -2.41
N SER A 211 4.19 6.76 -3.69
CA SER A 211 3.54 5.59 -4.29
C SER A 211 4.01 4.26 -3.67
N LEU A 212 5.28 4.15 -3.27
CA LEU A 212 5.75 2.97 -2.54
C LEU A 212 5.16 2.88 -1.13
N ILE A 213 5.01 4.01 -0.43
CA ILE A 213 4.35 4.06 0.88
C ILE A 213 2.89 3.63 0.76
N GLU A 214 2.16 4.18 -0.22
CA GLU A 214 0.76 3.80 -0.51
C GLU A 214 0.64 2.32 -0.85
N ARG A 215 1.55 1.79 -1.69
CA ARG A 215 1.57 0.37 -2.03
C ARG A 215 1.82 -0.51 -0.80
N ALA A 216 2.76 -0.14 0.06
CA ALA A 216 3.03 -0.87 1.30
C ALA A 216 1.81 -0.88 2.23
N ASP A 217 1.08 0.23 2.33
CA ASP A 217 -0.12 0.30 3.16
C ASP A 217 -1.29 -0.53 2.58
N ALA A 218 -1.44 -0.54 1.26
CA ALA A 218 -2.42 -1.39 0.56
C ALA A 218 -2.11 -2.89 0.72
N GLU A 219 -0.83 -3.28 0.56
CA GLU A 219 -0.34 -4.65 0.79
C GLU A 219 -0.64 -5.09 2.24
N ARG A 220 -0.33 -4.24 3.23
CA ARG A 220 -0.62 -4.48 4.65
C ARG A 220 -2.12 -4.66 4.89
N THR A 221 -2.96 -3.77 4.37
CA THR A 221 -4.41 -3.81 4.56
C THR A 221 -5.01 -5.09 3.98
N SER A 222 -4.64 -5.43 2.75
CA SER A 222 -5.09 -6.65 2.06
C SER A 222 -4.67 -7.91 2.82
N ALA A 223 -3.44 -7.94 3.35
CA ALA A 223 -2.97 -9.06 4.17
C ALA A 223 -3.75 -9.17 5.51
N GLY A 224 -4.09 -8.03 6.11
CA GLY A 224 -4.92 -7.97 7.32
C GLY A 224 -6.32 -8.53 7.11
N GLU A 225 -7.01 -8.09 6.05
CA GLU A 225 -8.33 -8.58 5.68
C GLU A 225 -8.33 -10.08 5.37
N LEU A 226 -7.33 -10.55 4.59
CA LEU A 226 -7.18 -11.97 4.30
C LEU A 226 -7.01 -12.79 5.59
N ARG A 227 -6.20 -12.31 6.53
CA ARG A 227 -5.99 -12.98 7.82
C ARG A 227 -7.28 -13.06 8.63
N GLU A 228 -8.05 -11.97 8.70
CA GLU A 228 -9.33 -11.94 9.41
C GLU A 228 -10.33 -12.95 8.82
N VAL A 229 -10.51 -12.93 7.49
CA VAL A 229 -11.38 -13.86 6.79
C VAL A 229 -10.96 -15.31 7.02
N LEU A 230 -9.65 -15.62 6.92
CA LEU A 230 -9.16 -16.98 7.12
C LEU A 230 -9.27 -17.42 8.58
N THR A 231 -9.10 -16.51 9.54
CA THR A 231 -9.30 -16.79 10.98
C THR A 231 -10.74 -17.18 11.23
N GLN A 232 -11.70 -16.44 10.69
CA GLN A 232 -13.12 -16.78 10.82
C GLN A 232 -13.44 -18.14 10.19
N ARG A 233 -12.93 -18.39 8.98
CA ARG A 233 -13.13 -19.69 8.29
C ARG A 233 -12.49 -20.86 9.04
N LEU A 234 -11.40 -20.63 9.76
CA LEU A 234 -10.75 -21.65 10.59
C LEU A 234 -11.59 -21.96 11.83
N ALA A 235 -12.16 -20.95 12.48
CA ALA A 235 -13.11 -21.13 13.57
C ALA A 235 -14.38 -21.89 13.13
N ASP A 236 -14.88 -21.63 11.92
CA ASP A 236 -15.99 -22.37 11.33
C ASP A 236 -15.63 -23.83 11.07
N ALA A 237 -14.40 -24.10 10.59
CA ALA A 237 -13.90 -25.44 10.40
C ALA A 237 -13.77 -26.21 11.72
N HIS A 238 -13.33 -25.56 12.80
CA HIS A 238 -13.29 -26.17 14.14
C HIS A 238 -14.68 -26.55 14.64
N ARG A 239 -15.70 -25.70 14.41
CA ARG A 239 -17.11 -26.06 14.68
C ARG A 239 -17.55 -27.27 13.87
N LEU A 240 -17.26 -27.28 12.58
CA LEU A 240 -17.61 -28.41 11.70
C LEU A 240 -16.91 -29.71 12.12
N ALA A 241 -15.68 -29.63 12.62
CA ALA A 241 -14.97 -30.78 13.17
C ALA A 241 -15.67 -31.34 14.42
N ALA A 242 -16.16 -30.47 15.31
CA ALA A 242 -16.94 -30.90 16.47
C ALA A 242 -18.28 -31.55 16.05
N GLU A 243 -18.97 -31.00 15.05
CA GLU A 243 -20.18 -31.61 14.48
C GLU A 243 -19.90 -33.00 13.88
N LEU A 244 -18.76 -33.17 13.20
CA LEU A 244 -18.36 -34.45 12.65
C LEU A 244 -18.13 -35.52 13.72
N VAL A 245 -17.53 -35.15 14.86
CA VAL A 245 -17.36 -36.07 15.99
C VAL A 245 -18.72 -36.52 16.51
N ALA A 246 -19.62 -35.58 16.79
CA ALA A 246 -20.97 -35.89 17.26
C ALA A 246 -21.76 -36.77 16.27
N ALA A 247 -21.70 -36.46 14.97
CA ALA A 247 -22.37 -37.26 13.93
C ALA A 247 -21.73 -38.65 13.78
N THR A 248 -20.43 -38.79 14.01
CA THR A 248 -19.74 -40.08 14.01
C THR A 248 -20.22 -40.94 15.18
N ASP A 249 -20.33 -40.37 16.38
CA ASP A 249 -20.83 -41.08 17.56
C ASP A 249 -22.29 -41.49 17.39
N GLU A 250 -23.13 -40.61 16.83
CA GLU A 250 -24.53 -40.90 16.53
C GLU A 250 -24.68 -42.03 15.49
N ALA A 251 -23.89 -41.99 14.41
CA ALA A 251 -23.90 -43.03 13.39
C ALA A 251 -23.47 -44.39 13.95
N HIS A 252 -22.44 -44.45 14.79
CA HIS A 252 -22.04 -45.67 15.49
C HIS A 252 -23.12 -46.17 16.45
N ALA A 253 -23.75 -45.27 17.22
CA ALA A 253 -24.83 -45.64 18.12
C ALA A 253 -26.05 -46.19 17.36
N ALA A 254 -26.41 -45.61 16.21
CA ALA A 254 -27.49 -46.08 15.35
C ALA A 254 -27.16 -47.45 14.74
N ALA A 255 -25.94 -47.62 14.21
CA ALA A 255 -25.47 -48.89 13.66
C ALA A 255 -25.45 -49.98 14.74
N GLY A 256 -24.92 -49.71 15.93
CA GLY A 256 -24.88 -50.67 17.04
C GLY A 256 -26.26 -51.07 17.57
N LYS A 257 -27.26 -50.18 17.49
CA LYS A 257 -28.66 -50.53 17.81
C LYS A 257 -29.29 -51.44 16.76
N ALA A 258 -28.91 -51.30 15.49
CA ALA A 258 -29.38 -52.13 14.38
C ALA A 258 -28.63 -53.47 14.29
N ASP A 259 -27.38 -53.50 14.75
CA ASP A 259 -26.52 -54.67 14.71
C ASP A 259 -27.12 -55.88 15.43
N GLY A 260 -26.97 -57.05 14.82
CA GLY A 260 -27.61 -58.30 15.22
C GLY A 260 -29.15 -58.33 15.13
N ARG A 261 -29.83 -57.19 14.92
CA ARG A 261 -31.30 -57.11 14.80
C ARG A 261 -31.80 -57.17 13.37
N PHE A 262 -30.99 -56.72 12.42
CA PHE A 262 -31.27 -56.71 10.98
C PHE A 262 -30.17 -57.45 10.22
N PRO A 263 -30.42 -57.88 8.97
CA PRO A 263 -29.37 -58.44 8.12
C PRO A 263 -28.22 -57.44 7.92
N PRO A 264 -26.95 -57.85 8.00
CA PRO A 264 -25.80 -56.92 7.92
C PRO A 264 -25.77 -56.05 6.66
N HIS A 265 -26.29 -56.55 5.54
CA HIS A 265 -26.32 -55.82 4.27
C HIS A 265 -27.39 -54.71 4.21
N GLU A 266 -28.35 -54.70 5.13
CA GLU A 266 -29.36 -53.62 5.24
C GLU A 266 -28.86 -52.46 6.10
N ILE A 267 -27.83 -52.68 6.92
CA ILE A 267 -27.30 -51.68 7.85
C ILE A 267 -26.30 -50.79 7.12
N ALA A 268 -26.51 -49.48 7.18
CA ALA A 268 -25.56 -48.51 6.65
C ALA A 268 -24.27 -48.53 7.48
N ALA A 269 -23.14 -48.76 6.80
CA ALA A 269 -21.82 -48.76 7.42
C ALA A 269 -21.37 -47.34 7.79
N VAL A 270 -20.69 -47.19 8.93
CA VAL A 270 -20.09 -45.92 9.34
C VAL A 270 -18.74 -45.75 8.59
N PRO A 271 -18.56 -44.69 7.78
CA PRO A 271 -17.31 -44.49 7.06
C PRO A 271 -16.10 -44.37 8.00
N ALA A 272 -14.98 -45.00 7.68
CA ALA A 272 -13.72 -44.85 8.41
C ALA A 272 -12.97 -43.56 8.02
N GLY A 273 -12.11 -43.03 8.90
CA GLY A 273 -11.21 -41.91 8.61
C GLY A 273 -11.30 -40.74 9.59
N ASP A 274 -10.19 -40.05 9.79
CA ASP A 274 -10.07 -38.91 10.70
C ASP A 274 -9.53 -37.67 9.96
N LEU A 275 -10.27 -36.57 10.00
CA LEU A 275 -9.90 -35.29 9.37
C LEU A 275 -9.22 -34.32 10.36
N ARG A 276 -9.11 -34.68 11.64
CA ARG A 276 -8.46 -33.85 12.67
C ARG A 276 -6.97 -33.61 12.40
N PRO A 277 -6.17 -34.59 11.92
CA PRO A 277 -4.76 -34.35 11.62
C PRO A 277 -4.56 -33.28 10.54
N ASP A 278 -5.40 -33.29 9.50
CA ASP A 278 -5.35 -32.31 8.41
C ASP A 278 -5.69 -30.89 8.93
N LEU A 279 -6.69 -30.78 9.81
CA LEU A 279 -7.06 -29.50 10.43
C LEU A 279 -5.95 -28.97 11.33
N ALA A 280 -5.33 -29.83 12.14
CA ALA A 280 -4.19 -29.46 12.98
C ALA A 280 -2.97 -29.00 12.15
N ALA A 281 -2.74 -29.60 10.98
CA ALA A 281 -1.71 -29.13 10.06
C ALA A 281 -2.03 -27.74 9.47
N ILE A 282 -3.30 -27.42 9.27
CA ILE A 282 -3.74 -26.06 8.88
C ILE A 282 -3.55 -25.08 10.04
N ASP A 283 -3.87 -25.46 11.27
CA ASP A 283 -3.63 -24.64 12.47
C ASP A 283 -2.14 -24.32 12.65
N ALA A 284 -1.26 -25.29 12.41
CA ALA A 284 0.19 -25.08 12.46
C ALA A 284 0.67 -24.06 11.42
N LEU A 285 0.10 -24.06 10.20
CA LEU A 285 0.38 -23.03 9.20
C LEU A 285 -0.10 -21.64 9.63
N ALA A 286 -1.28 -21.56 10.26
CA ALA A 286 -1.81 -20.31 10.79
C ALA A 286 -0.92 -19.75 11.90
N ALA A 287 -0.49 -20.61 12.83
CA ALA A 287 0.43 -20.25 13.91
C ALA A 287 1.80 -19.79 13.39
N ALA A 288 2.29 -20.38 12.30
CA ALA A 288 3.52 -19.98 11.62
C ALA A 288 3.37 -18.71 10.75
N GLY A 289 2.17 -18.12 10.65
CA GLY A 289 1.91 -16.93 9.84
C GLY A 289 1.87 -17.18 8.34
N HIS A 290 1.83 -18.44 7.89
CA HIS A 290 1.79 -18.81 6.47
C HIS A 290 0.37 -18.76 5.89
N TRP A 291 -0.33 -17.65 6.10
CA TRP A 291 -1.71 -17.41 5.66
C TRP A 291 -1.98 -17.67 4.17
N PRO A 292 -1.07 -17.33 3.22
CA PRO A 292 -1.30 -17.61 1.80
C PRO A 292 -1.50 -19.09 1.46
N LEU A 293 -0.94 -20.01 2.27
CA LEU A 293 -1.02 -21.46 2.04
C LEU A 293 -2.32 -22.09 2.58
N ILE A 294 -3.08 -21.36 3.40
CA ILE A 294 -4.23 -21.89 4.13
C ILE A 294 -5.47 -22.00 3.25
N SER A 295 -5.72 -21.02 2.37
CA SER A 295 -7.02 -20.89 1.68
C SER A 295 -7.43 -22.14 0.89
N ALA A 296 -6.52 -22.72 0.10
CA ALA A 296 -6.78 -23.92 -0.69
C ALA A 296 -6.98 -25.15 0.20
N ARG A 297 -6.10 -25.34 1.21
CA ARG A 297 -6.16 -26.49 2.13
C ARG A 297 -7.43 -26.48 2.97
N LEU A 298 -7.81 -25.31 3.49
CA LEU A 298 -9.03 -25.14 4.28
C LEU A 298 -10.29 -25.33 3.44
N SER A 299 -10.27 -24.94 2.16
CA SER A 299 -11.39 -25.16 1.24
C SER A 299 -11.58 -26.65 0.94
N ASP A 300 -10.50 -27.37 0.66
CA ASP A 300 -10.55 -28.82 0.45
C ASP A 300 -10.97 -29.58 1.71
N TRP A 301 -10.41 -29.21 2.88
CA TRP A 301 -10.81 -29.79 4.16
C TRP A 301 -12.31 -29.59 4.42
N ASN A 302 -12.83 -28.37 4.24
CA ASN A 302 -14.25 -28.08 4.46
C ASN A 302 -15.16 -28.88 3.51
N ARG A 303 -14.76 -29.06 2.25
CA ARG A 303 -15.48 -29.88 1.30
C ARG A 303 -15.57 -31.34 1.77
N ARG A 304 -14.42 -31.95 2.07
CA ARG A 304 -14.33 -33.34 2.58
C ARG A 304 -15.11 -33.51 3.88
N ALA A 305 -15.04 -32.53 4.79
CA ALA A 305 -15.76 -32.54 6.05
C ALA A 305 -17.28 -32.52 5.85
N ARG A 306 -17.80 -31.66 4.96
CA ARG A 306 -19.24 -31.59 4.65
C ARG A 306 -19.75 -32.85 3.97
N GLU A 307 -19.02 -33.37 2.97
CA GLU A 307 -19.35 -34.63 2.30
C GLU A 307 -19.48 -35.78 3.33
N ARG A 308 -18.51 -35.89 4.23
CA ARG A 308 -18.51 -36.90 5.29
C ARG A 308 -19.66 -36.72 6.28
N LEU A 309 -19.94 -35.48 6.68
CA LEU A 309 -21.03 -35.17 7.61
C LEU A 309 -22.39 -35.58 7.02
N THR A 310 -22.62 -35.31 5.73
CA THR A 310 -23.83 -35.75 5.03
C THR A 310 -23.95 -37.27 5.05
N THR A 311 -22.90 -38.01 4.66
CA THR A 311 -22.91 -39.48 4.67
C THR A 311 -23.18 -40.06 6.06
N LEU A 312 -22.58 -39.48 7.11
CA LEU A 312 -22.81 -39.92 8.49
C LEU A 312 -24.26 -39.71 8.93
N ARG A 313 -24.83 -38.54 8.65
CA ARG A 313 -26.23 -38.22 8.99
C ARG A 313 -27.21 -39.10 8.22
N GLU A 314 -26.98 -39.33 6.93
CA GLU A 314 -27.80 -40.24 6.11
C GLU A 314 -27.75 -41.68 6.63
N GLY A 315 -26.55 -42.18 6.97
CA GLY A 315 -26.39 -43.52 7.54
C GLY A 315 -27.06 -43.68 8.90
N ALA A 316 -26.92 -42.69 9.78
CA ALA A 316 -27.59 -42.67 11.08
C ALA A 316 -29.11 -42.66 10.94
N ALA A 317 -29.65 -41.81 10.05
CA ALA A 317 -31.08 -41.71 9.77
C ALA A 317 -31.63 -43.01 9.17
N HIS A 318 -30.91 -43.65 8.23
CA HIS A 318 -31.28 -44.94 7.66
C HIS A 318 -31.37 -46.03 8.73
N ASN A 319 -30.31 -46.20 9.53
CA ASN A 319 -30.27 -47.20 10.60
C ASN A 319 -31.34 -46.96 11.67
N GLY A 320 -31.59 -45.70 12.03
CA GLY A 320 -32.70 -45.32 12.91
C GLY A 320 -34.07 -45.63 12.29
N GLY A 321 -34.22 -45.41 10.99
CA GLY A 321 -35.42 -45.71 10.21
C GLY A 321 -35.77 -47.20 10.21
N LEU A 322 -34.78 -48.09 10.12
CA LEU A 322 -35.00 -49.55 10.22
C LEU A 322 -35.66 -49.92 11.56
N LEU A 323 -35.14 -49.38 12.66
CA LEU A 323 -35.67 -49.62 14.00
C LEU A 323 -37.08 -49.05 14.17
N ALA A 324 -37.31 -47.82 13.67
CA ALA A 324 -38.62 -47.18 13.71
C ALA A 324 -39.66 -48.00 12.92
N ALA A 325 -39.32 -48.44 11.70
CA ALA A 325 -40.19 -49.25 10.85
C ALA A 325 -40.52 -50.61 11.51
N ARG A 326 -39.55 -51.25 12.16
CA ARG A 326 -39.80 -52.48 12.92
C ARG A 326 -40.77 -52.24 14.09
N ASN A 327 -40.58 -51.17 14.85
CA ASN A 327 -41.45 -50.83 15.97
C ASN A 327 -42.87 -50.46 15.52
N GLU A 328 -43.01 -49.74 14.41
CA GLU A 328 -44.30 -49.45 13.80
C GLU A 328 -45.04 -50.73 13.38
N LEU A 329 -44.34 -51.65 12.70
CA LEU A 329 -44.93 -52.94 12.31
C LEU A 329 -45.37 -53.77 13.52
N ARG A 330 -44.59 -53.79 14.61
CA ARG A 330 -44.98 -54.41 15.88
C ARG A 330 -46.25 -53.79 16.45
N GLY A 331 -46.29 -52.46 16.57
CA GLY A 331 -47.48 -51.76 17.06
C GLY A 331 -48.72 -52.01 16.20
N ARG A 332 -48.58 -52.04 14.87
CA ARG A 332 -49.67 -52.40 13.95
C ARG A 332 -50.14 -53.84 14.16
N PHE A 333 -49.21 -54.78 14.27
CA PHE A 333 -49.52 -56.19 14.50
C PHE A 333 -50.23 -56.39 15.84
N ASP A 334 -49.74 -55.78 16.92
CA ASP A 334 -50.35 -55.80 18.26
C ASP A 334 -51.78 -55.23 18.23
N ALA A 335 -52.01 -54.15 17.48
CA ALA A 335 -53.34 -53.57 17.30
C ALA A 335 -54.30 -54.52 16.55
N TYR A 336 -53.83 -55.22 15.51
CA TYR A 336 -54.63 -56.23 14.83
C TYR A 336 -54.91 -57.45 15.72
N GLN A 337 -53.96 -57.88 16.55
CA GLN A 337 -54.19 -58.93 17.55
C GLN A 337 -55.24 -58.51 18.58
N ALA A 338 -55.15 -57.29 19.12
CA ALA A 338 -56.15 -56.75 20.03
C ALA A 338 -57.55 -56.67 19.38
N LYS A 339 -57.63 -56.32 18.08
CA LYS A 339 -58.89 -56.31 17.33
C LYS A 339 -59.48 -57.72 17.18
N ALA A 340 -58.65 -58.72 16.87
CA ALA A 340 -59.08 -60.12 16.78
C ALA A 340 -59.61 -60.62 18.15
N LEU A 341 -58.90 -60.33 19.23
CA LEU A 341 -59.30 -60.67 20.61
C LEU A 341 -60.66 -60.06 20.99
N ARG A 342 -60.88 -58.76 20.74
CA ARG A 342 -62.17 -58.09 21.03
C ARG A 342 -63.36 -58.67 20.26
N ARG A 343 -63.10 -59.37 19.14
CA ARG A 343 -64.11 -60.03 18.32
C ARG A 343 -64.24 -61.53 18.61
N GLY A 344 -63.50 -62.07 19.58
CA GLY A 344 -63.51 -63.50 19.92
C GLY A 344 -62.77 -64.38 18.91
N LEU A 345 -61.97 -63.80 18.00
CA LEU A 345 -61.32 -64.52 16.90
C LEU A 345 -59.86 -64.87 17.18
N ALA A 346 -59.42 -64.78 18.43
CA ALA A 346 -58.01 -64.95 18.80
C ALA A 346 -57.45 -66.35 18.46
N GLU A 347 -58.29 -67.38 18.54
CA GLU A 347 -57.93 -68.78 18.29
C GLU A 347 -58.48 -69.29 16.95
N HIS A 348 -58.95 -68.39 16.07
CA HIS A 348 -59.54 -68.79 14.82
C HIS A 348 -58.50 -69.49 13.92
N PRO A 349 -58.75 -70.72 13.41
CA PRO A 349 -57.74 -71.52 12.70
C PRO A 349 -57.13 -70.84 11.47
N GLN A 350 -57.87 -69.93 10.82
CA GLN A 350 -57.39 -69.18 9.66
C GLN A 350 -56.46 -68.01 10.02
N LEU A 351 -56.45 -67.56 11.28
CA LEU A 351 -55.64 -66.44 11.76
C LEU A 351 -54.35 -66.88 12.45
N SER A 352 -54.29 -68.09 12.99
CA SER A 352 -53.11 -68.59 13.71
C SER A 352 -51.86 -68.71 12.82
N PRO A 353 -51.90 -69.30 11.61
CA PRO A 353 -50.72 -69.38 10.74
C PRO A 353 -50.13 -68.01 10.34
N PRO A 354 -50.91 -67.02 9.84
CA PRO A 354 -50.35 -65.71 9.52
C PRO A 354 -49.92 -64.93 10.79
N ALA A 355 -50.56 -65.15 11.94
CA ALA A 355 -50.12 -64.56 13.21
C ALA A 355 -48.74 -65.09 13.65
N LEU A 356 -48.50 -66.40 13.54
CA LEU A 356 -47.20 -66.99 13.85
C LEU A 356 -46.12 -66.50 12.92
N ALA A 357 -46.38 -66.46 11.61
CA ALA A 357 -45.43 -65.95 10.61
C ALA A 357 -45.07 -64.48 10.86
N ALA A 358 -46.05 -63.63 11.19
CA ALA A 358 -45.81 -62.23 11.54
C ALA A 358 -45.02 -62.08 12.85
N ARG A 359 -45.31 -62.92 13.86
CA ARG A 359 -44.57 -62.92 15.13
C ARG A 359 -43.12 -63.38 14.95
N GLU A 360 -42.89 -64.43 14.18
CA GLU A 360 -41.54 -64.91 13.88
C GLU A 360 -40.73 -63.83 13.16
N ALA A 361 -41.28 -63.26 12.08
CA ALA A 361 -40.61 -62.23 11.29
C ALA A 361 -40.31 -60.94 12.09
N LEU A 362 -41.13 -60.56 13.08
CA LEU A 362 -40.96 -59.32 13.85
C LEU A 362 -40.13 -59.48 15.13
N TYR A 363 -40.19 -60.63 15.80
CA TYR A 363 -39.61 -60.82 17.14
C TYR A 363 -38.34 -61.68 17.14
N VAL A 364 -38.11 -62.49 16.10
CA VAL A 364 -36.84 -63.19 15.90
C VAL A 364 -35.86 -62.28 15.16
N ALA A 365 -34.57 -62.42 15.45
CA ALA A 365 -33.51 -61.71 14.76
C ALA A 365 -32.69 -62.70 13.90
N PRO A 366 -32.20 -62.29 12.71
CA PRO A 366 -32.36 -60.98 12.08
C PRO A 366 -33.77 -60.77 11.48
N CYS A 367 -34.31 -59.56 11.61
CA CYS A 367 -35.61 -59.18 11.05
C CYS A 367 -35.43 -58.63 9.63
N ASP A 368 -35.91 -59.36 8.61
CA ASP A 368 -36.13 -58.81 7.27
C ASP A 368 -37.40 -57.96 7.29
N LEU A 369 -37.26 -56.64 7.13
CA LEU A 369 -38.39 -55.71 7.18
C LEU A 369 -39.41 -55.92 6.05
N ALA A 370 -38.95 -56.34 4.88
CA ALA A 370 -39.84 -56.60 3.74
C ALA A 370 -40.66 -57.87 4.00
N ALA A 371 -40.03 -58.93 4.51
CA ALA A 371 -40.73 -60.15 4.93
C ALA A 371 -41.70 -59.89 6.08
N ALA A 372 -41.28 -59.14 7.10
CA ALA A 372 -42.13 -58.76 8.22
C ALA A 372 -43.34 -57.95 7.78
N ARG A 373 -43.17 -56.99 6.86
CA ARG A 373 -44.28 -56.20 6.32
C ARG A 373 -45.28 -57.06 5.54
N ARG A 374 -44.80 -58.00 4.71
CA ARG A 374 -45.66 -58.96 4.00
C ARG A 374 -46.46 -59.82 4.99
N ALA A 375 -45.82 -60.32 6.04
CA ALA A 375 -46.47 -61.17 7.04
C ALA A 375 -47.55 -60.42 7.84
N VAL A 376 -47.29 -59.17 8.25
CA VAL A 376 -48.29 -58.33 8.95
C VAL A 376 -49.48 -58.00 8.04
N ASN A 377 -49.23 -57.67 6.77
CA ASN A 377 -50.32 -57.41 5.82
C ASN A 377 -51.15 -58.68 5.57
N ALA A 378 -50.51 -59.84 5.41
CA ALA A 378 -51.24 -61.11 5.27
C ALA A 378 -52.14 -61.43 6.48
N TYR A 379 -51.67 -61.12 7.71
CA TYR A 379 -52.50 -61.24 8.91
C TYR A 379 -53.67 -60.25 8.92
N GLN A 380 -53.45 -59.00 8.51
CA GLN A 380 -54.50 -57.99 8.39
C GLN A 380 -55.58 -58.42 7.38
N ASP A 381 -55.18 -58.93 6.22
CA ASP A 381 -56.08 -59.38 5.16
C ASP A 381 -56.90 -60.59 5.63
N ALA A 382 -56.25 -61.57 6.27
CA ALA A 382 -56.92 -62.73 6.85
C ALA A 382 -57.93 -62.32 7.94
N LEU A 383 -57.56 -61.38 8.82
CA LEU A 383 -58.46 -60.85 9.85
C LEU A 383 -59.67 -60.14 9.23
N THR A 384 -59.45 -59.33 8.20
CA THR A 384 -60.52 -58.60 7.52
C THR A 384 -61.47 -59.56 6.80
N ALA A 385 -60.94 -60.57 6.11
CA ALA A 385 -61.73 -61.60 5.43
C ALA A 385 -62.53 -62.46 6.42
N THR A 386 -61.97 -62.77 7.59
CA THR A 386 -62.66 -63.55 8.64
C THR A 386 -63.79 -62.74 9.27
N ILE A 387 -63.55 -61.47 9.63
CA ILE A 387 -64.60 -60.55 10.13
C ILE A 387 -65.75 -60.40 9.12
N ALA A 388 -65.43 -60.33 7.83
CA ALA A 388 -66.45 -60.22 6.77
C ALA A 388 -67.28 -61.50 6.58
N LYS A 389 -66.74 -62.68 6.95
CA LYS A 389 -67.44 -63.96 6.90
C LYS A 389 -68.29 -64.22 8.14
N ASP A 390 -67.80 -63.85 9.33
CA ASP A 390 -68.54 -64.01 10.60
C ASP A 390 -69.66 -62.97 10.79
N GLY A 391 -69.63 -61.88 10.01
CA GLY A 391 -70.67 -60.86 9.99
C GLY A 391 -71.81 -61.13 8.99
N ARG A 392 -71.73 -62.20 8.20
CA ARG A 392 -72.83 -62.73 7.37
C ARG A 392 -73.43 -63.94 8.05
#